data_AF-A0A0H5P9W6-F1
#
_entry.id   AF-A0A0H5P9W6-F1
#
_cell.length_a   1.000
_cell.length_b   1.000
_cell.length_c   1.000
_cell.angle_alpha   90.00
_cell.angle_beta   90.00
_cell.angle_gamma   90.00
#
_symmetry.space_group_name_H-M   'P 1'
#
loop_
_entity.id
_entity.type
_entity.pdbx_description
1 polymer ?
#
loop_
_entity_poly.entity_id
_entity_poly.type
_entity_poly.pdbx_seq_one_letter_code
_entity_poly.pdbx_strand_id
1 'polypeptide(L)'
;MTDLVELLVIARVDTTAAVADLFSCQTYYDADIGTETGPGVEAMWETLTVDPAAPVCLDSLDQALTTSGYRRTSAWRKRVTAAGAIRYFAHATIAIPDLP
;
A
#
# COMPACT_ATOMS: atom_id res chain seq x y z
N MET A 1 14.07 6.35 -17.21
CA MET A 1 13.78 7.18 -16.02
C MET A 1 12.86 6.32 -15.19
N THR A 2 13.27 5.83 -14.03
CA THR A 2 12.44 4.84 -13.33
C THR A 2 11.14 5.48 -12.85
N ASP A 3 10.03 5.09 -13.47
CA ASP A 3 8.71 5.54 -13.07
C ASP A 3 8.35 4.92 -11.71
N LEU A 4 7.90 5.78 -10.80
CA LEU A 4 7.43 5.38 -9.48
C LEU A 4 5.90 5.34 -9.49
N VAL A 5 5.35 4.22 -9.04
CA VAL A 5 3.92 4.12 -8.76
C VAL A 5 3.69 4.39 -7.29
N GLU A 6 2.79 5.32 -6.99
CA GLU A 6 2.30 5.56 -5.64
C GLU A 6 1.22 4.55 -5.28
N LEU A 7 1.28 4.02 -4.06
CA LEU A 7 0.41 2.98 -3.58
C LEU A 7 -0.20 3.33 -2.23
N LEU A 8 -1.50 3.04 -2.07
CA LEU A 8 -2.13 2.90 -0.77
C LEU A 8 -2.04 1.43 -0.33
N VAL A 9 -1.46 1.20 0.84
CA VAL A 9 -1.36 -0.12 1.46
C VAL A 9 -2.38 -0.21 2.59
N ILE A 10 -3.25 -1.22 2.53
CA ILE A 10 -4.23 -1.54 3.57
C ILE A 10 -3.89 -2.91 4.14
N ALA A 11 -3.35 -2.92 5.35
CA ALA A 11 -2.96 -4.12 6.04
C ALA A 11 -4.04 -4.63 7.02
N ARG A 12 -4.16 -5.96 7.05
CA ARG A 12 -4.87 -6.76 8.03
C ARG A 12 -3.85 -7.59 8.78
N VAL A 13 -3.87 -7.50 10.10
CA VAL A 13 -3.08 -8.37 10.97
C VAL A 13 -4.06 -8.94 11.98
N ASP A 14 -4.29 -10.25 11.91
CA ASP A 14 -5.11 -10.98 12.86
C ASP A 14 -4.28 -12.06 13.57
N THR A 15 -4.91 -13.07 14.14
CA THR A 15 -4.21 -14.13 14.88
C THR A 15 -3.54 -15.17 13.98
N THR A 16 -3.89 -15.24 12.69
CA THR A 16 -3.44 -16.31 11.78
C THR A 16 -2.69 -15.78 10.56
N ALA A 17 -2.94 -14.54 10.14
CA ALA A 17 -2.32 -13.98 8.95
C ALA A 17 -2.04 -12.48 9.05
N ALA A 18 -0.96 -12.07 8.37
CA ALA A 18 -0.66 -10.68 8.07
C ALA A 18 -0.70 -10.52 6.55
N VAL A 19 -1.61 -9.68 6.07
CA VAL A 19 -1.93 -9.48 4.65
C VAL A 19 -1.99 -7.99 4.35
N ALA A 20 -1.40 -7.57 3.24
CA ALA A 20 -1.52 -6.24 2.67
C ALA A 20 -2.25 -6.30 1.33
N ASP A 21 -3.31 -5.52 1.17
CA ASP A 21 -3.84 -5.18 -0.14
C ASP A 21 -3.20 -3.86 -0.58
N LEU A 22 -2.63 -3.82 -1.77
CA LEU A 22 -1.97 -2.65 -2.37
C LEU A 22 -2.86 -2.12 -3.49
N PHE A 23 -3.06 -0.81 -3.51
CA PHE A 23 -3.86 -0.13 -4.53
C PHE A 23 -3.05 0.98 -5.17
N SER A 24 -3.09 1.11 -6.49
CA SER A 24 -2.48 2.25 -7.19
C SER A 24 -3.20 3.54 -6.85
N CYS A 25 -2.40 4.59 -6.74
CA CYS A 25 -2.86 5.94 -6.50
C CYS A 25 -2.40 6.88 -7.60
N GLN A 26 -3.27 7.83 -7.96
CA GLN A 26 -2.95 8.86 -8.93
C GLN A 26 -3.44 10.22 -8.45
N THR A 27 -2.62 11.24 -8.72
CA THR A 27 -3.02 12.64 -8.61
C THR A 27 -3.54 13.08 -9.96
N TYR A 28 -4.70 13.71 -9.97
CA TYR A 28 -5.33 14.25 -11.18
C TYR A 28 -5.17 15.75 -11.19
N TYR A 29 -4.82 16.28 -12.35
CA TYR A 29 -4.90 17.70 -12.62
C TYR A 29 -6.23 17.98 -13.33
N ASP A 30 -7.11 18.73 -12.67
CA ASP A 30 -8.28 19.28 -13.33
C ASP A 30 -7.84 20.47 -14.18
N ALA A 31 -7.83 20.27 -15.50
CA ALA A 31 -7.38 21.26 -16.46
C ALA A 31 -8.35 22.44 -16.61
N ASP A 32 -9.61 22.29 -16.23
CA ASP A 32 -10.63 23.34 -16.38
C ASP A 32 -10.57 24.36 -15.24
N ILE A 33 -10.30 23.91 -14.01
CA ILE A 33 -10.16 24.79 -12.83
C ILE A 33 -8.71 24.97 -12.37
N GLY A 34 -7.76 24.27 -12.99
CA GLY A 34 -6.33 24.40 -12.74
C GLY A 34 -5.88 23.87 -11.37
N THR A 35 -6.60 22.88 -10.83
CA THR A 35 -6.34 22.35 -9.48
C THR A 35 -5.94 20.88 -9.51
N GLU A 36 -4.97 20.52 -8.67
CA GLU A 36 -4.65 19.12 -8.39
C GLU A 36 -5.61 18.55 -7.35
N THR A 37 -6.04 17.31 -7.58
CA THR A 37 -6.84 16.52 -6.64
C THR A 37 -6.24 15.14 -6.47
N GLY A 38 -6.22 14.63 -5.24
CA GLY A 38 -5.70 13.31 -4.94
C GLY A 38 -4.84 13.24 -3.68
N PRO A 39 -4.13 12.11 -3.48
CA PRO A 39 -4.13 10.92 -4.33
C PRO A 39 -5.47 10.17 -4.26
N GLY A 40 -6.07 9.89 -5.43
CA GLY A 40 -7.22 9.01 -5.57
C GLY A 40 -6.79 7.56 -5.72
N VAL A 41 -7.56 6.62 -5.16
CA VAL A 41 -7.34 5.18 -5.39
C VAL A 41 -7.90 4.81 -6.76
N GLU A 42 -7.05 4.25 -7.61
CA GLU A 42 -7.38 3.86 -8.99
C GLU A 42 -7.80 2.39 -9.06
N ALA A 43 -6.85 1.48 -8.83
CA ALA A 43 -7.06 0.06 -9.04
C ALA A 43 -6.38 -0.77 -7.96
N MET A 44 -6.86 -2.00 -7.77
CA MET A 44 -6.13 -3.01 -7.02
C MET A 44 -4.82 -3.32 -7.77
N TRP A 45 -3.70 -3.19 -7.07
CA TRP A 45 -2.38 -3.52 -7.58
C TRP A 45 -2.08 -5.00 -7.34
N GLU A 46 -2.03 -5.42 -6.08
CA GLU A 46 -1.92 -6.82 -5.68
C GLU A 46 -2.27 -7.05 -4.21
N THR A 47 -2.30 -8.32 -3.79
CA THR A 47 -2.36 -8.71 -2.38
C THR A 47 -1.08 -9.45 -2.00
N LEU A 48 -0.38 -8.92 -1.00
CA LEU A 48 0.82 -9.52 -0.43
C LEU A 48 0.50 -10.19 0.90
N THR A 49 0.96 -11.43 1.07
CA THR A 49 0.79 -12.20 2.30
C THR A 49 2.15 -12.50 2.90
N VAL A 50 2.29 -12.31 4.21
CA VAL A 50 3.50 -12.66 4.95
C VAL A 50 3.72 -14.18 4.89
N ASP A 51 4.98 -14.60 4.80
CA ASP A 51 5.36 -16.01 4.89
C ASP A 51 4.71 -16.67 6.13
N PRO A 52 4.00 -17.81 5.99
CA PRO A 52 3.38 -18.51 7.11
C PRO A 52 4.34 -18.87 8.26
N ALA A 53 5.65 -18.96 8.01
CA ALA A 53 6.66 -19.20 9.02
C ALA A 53 7.09 -17.94 9.79
N ALA A 54 6.79 -16.75 9.30
CA ALA A 54 7.14 -15.49 9.94
C ALA A 54 6.10 -15.06 11.00
N PRO A 55 6.50 -14.24 11.99
CA PRO A 55 5.55 -13.71 12.97
C PRO A 55 4.42 -12.92 12.31
N VAL A 56 3.19 -13.09 12.79
CA VAL A 56 2.02 -12.35 12.29
C VAL A 56 1.99 -10.94 12.90
N CYS A 57 2.75 -10.02 12.32
CA CYS A 57 2.87 -8.64 12.78
C CYS A 57 3.18 -7.66 11.63
N LEU A 58 3.12 -6.36 11.92
CA LEU A 58 3.43 -5.31 10.94
C LEU A 58 4.89 -5.30 10.51
N ASP A 59 5.82 -5.69 11.39
CA ASP A 59 7.25 -5.71 11.05
C ASP A 59 7.56 -6.79 10.00
N SER A 60 6.94 -7.97 10.11
CA SER A 60 7.04 -9.01 9.08
C SER A 60 6.42 -8.58 7.76
N LEU A 61 5.34 -7.79 7.82
CA LEU A 61 4.71 -7.21 6.62
C LEU A 61 5.61 -6.16 5.96
N ASP A 62 6.25 -5.30 6.75
CA ASP A 62 7.22 -4.32 6.25
C ASP A 62 8.42 -5.02 5.60
N GLN A 63 8.90 -6.13 6.18
CA GLN A 63 9.95 -6.95 5.59
C GLN A 63 9.50 -7.56 4.26
N ALA A 64 8.28 -8.10 4.20
CA ALA A 64 7.75 -8.72 2.98
C ALA A 64 7.51 -7.69 1.85
N LEU A 65 7.01 -6.51 2.20
CA LEU A 65 6.92 -5.35 1.28
C LEU A 65 8.31 -5.00 0.73
N THR A 66 9.29 -4.80 1.62
CA THR A 66 10.67 -4.43 1.23
C THR A 66 11.30 -5.49 0.32
N THR A 67 11.11 -6.77 0.64
CA THR A 67 11.62 -7.91 -0.14
C THR A 67 11.01 -7.95 -1.54
N SER A 68 9.75 -7.51 -1.67
CA SER A 68 9.03 -7.44 -2.94
C SER A 68 9.28 -6.14 -3.72
N GLY A 69 10.21 -5.30 -3.25
CA GLY A 69 10.60 -4.05 -3.92
C GLY A 69 9.75 -2.82 -3.54
N TYR A 70 8.80 -2.97 -2.61
CA TYR A 70 7.99 -1.86 -2.12
C TYR A 70 8.74 -1.04 -1.09
N ARG A 71 8.62 0.28 -1.18
CA ARG A 71 9.15 1.22 -0.19
C ARG A 71 8.03 1.99 0.46
N ARG A 72 7.74 1.71 1.74
CA ARG A 72 6.77 2.47 2.52
C ARG A 72 7.25 3.92 2.71
N THR A 73 6.39 4.90 2.43
CA THR A 73 6.68 6.34 2.50
C THR A 73 5.99 7.04 3.67
N SER A 74 5.11 6.36 4.39
CA SER A 74 4.44 6.89 5.59
C SER A 74 4.42 5.89 6.73
N ALA A 75 4.30 6.35 7.98
CA ALA A 75 4.01 5.49 9.13
C ALA A 75 2.68 4.72 8.96
N TRP A 76 2.56 3.56 9.63
CA TRP A 76 1.29 2.84 9.76
C TRP A 76 0.29 3.67 10.57
N ARG A 77 -0.92 3.84 10.02
CA ARG A 77 -2.04 4.49 10.69
C ARG A 77 -3.10 3.46 11.00
N LYS A 78 -3.31 3.16 12.28
CA LYS A 78 -4.36 2.25 12.74
C LYS A 78 -5.73 2.92 12.65
N ARG A 79 -6.71 2.23 12.08
CA ARG A 79 -8.13 2.61 12.12
C ARG A 79 -8.99 1.40 12.47
N VAL A 80 -10.16 1.67 13.04
CA VAL A 80 -11.19 0.68 13.33
C VAL A 80 -12.35 0.95 12.39
N THR A 81 -12.80 -0.05 11.63
CA THR A 81 -13.95 0.09 10.74
C THR A 81 -15.25 0.20 11.55
N ALA A 82 -16.34 0.63 10.91
CA ALA A 82 -17.66 0.66 11.56
C ALA A 82 -18.11 -0.72 12.07
N ALA A 83 -17.62 -1.80 11.46
CA ALA A 83 -17.86 -3.18 11.88
C ALA A 83 -16.88 -3.68 12.98
N GLY A 84 -16.01 -2.81 13.50
CA GLY A 84 -15.04 -3.14 14.56
C GLY A 84 -13.73 -3.77 14.08
N ALA A 85 -13.53 -3.97 12.77
CA ALA A 85 -12.31 -4.56 12.25
C ALA A 85 -11.14 -3.56 12.31
N ILE A 86 -9.97 -4.02 12.75
CA ILE A 86 -8.75 -3.21 12.75
C ILE A 86 -8.10 -3.27 11.37
N ARG A 87 -7.73 -2.12 10.83
CA ARG A 87 -6.95 -1.97 9.59
C ARG A 87 -5.81 -1.00 9.80
N TYR A 88 -4.68 -1.26 9.15
CA TYR A 88 -3.52 -0.39 9.17
C TYR A 88 -3.30 0.18 7.77
N PHE A 89 -3.12 1.49 7.68
CA PHE A 89 -2.98 2.20 6.40
C PHE A 89 -1.60 2.83 6.31
N ALA A 90 -0.95 2.69 5.16
CA ALA A 90 0.27 3.40 4.83
C ALA A 90 0.33 3.73 3.34
N HIS A 91 1.18 4.67 2.96
CA HIS A 91 1.55 4.88 1.56
C HIS A 91 2.88 4.19 1.28
N ALA A 92 3.05 3.71 0.06
CA ALA A 92 4.28 3.11 -0.43
C ALA A 92 4.53 3.51 -1.88
N THR A 93 5.73 3.22 -2.37
CA THR A 93 6.06 3.32 -3.79
C THR A 93 6.70 2.02 -4.28
N ILE A 94 6.59 1.77 -5.58
CA ILE A 94 7.37 0.76 -6.29
C ILE A 94 7.96 1.38 -7.55
N ALA A 95 9.21 1.00 -7.85
CA ALA A 95 9.86 1.30 -9.11
C ALA A 95 9.41 0.30 -10.17
N ILE A 96 8.87 0.79 -11.29
CA ILE A 96 8.63 -0.04 -12.46
C ILE A 96 9.81 0.19 -13.41
N PRO A 97 10.56 -0.87 -13.78
CA PRO A 97 11.60 -0.73 -14.78
C PRO A 97 10.95 -0.31 -16.11
N ASP A 98 11.60 0.62 -16.83
CA ASP A 98 11.18 1.02 -18.17
C ASP A 98 11.00 -0.24 -19.04
N LEU A 99 9.81 -0.44 -19.59
CA LEU A 99 9.59 -1.46 -20.60
C LEU A 99 10.37 -1.03 -21.87
N PRO A 100 11.23 -1.90 -22.44
CA PRO A 100 12.04 -1.56 -23.61
C PRO A 100 11.21 -1.33 -24.88
#